data_AF-A0A7C6QBZ3-F1
#
_entry.id   AF-A0A7C6QBZ3-F1
#
_cell.length_a   1.000
_cell.length_b   1.000
_cell.length_c   1.000
_cell.angle_alpha   90.00
_cell.angle_beta   90.00
_cell.angle_gamma   90.00
#
_symmetry.space_group_name_H-M   'P 1'
#
loop_
_entity.id
_entity.type
_entity.pdbx_description
1 polymer ?
#
loop_
_entity_poly.entity_id
_entity_poly.type
_entity_poly.pdbx_seq_one_letter_code
_entity_poly.pdbx_strand_id
1 'polypeptide(L)' 'MFIKSEKIGSDTENDTDDTESGTEKLTLRETKILFLIKKDNFVSRKTIAQNFGISTATVARDLHLFYTL' A
#
# COMPACT_ATOMS: atom_id res chain seq x y z
N MET A 1 -1.54 38.06 -18.27
CA MET A 1 -0.81 37.45 -17.14
C MET A 1 -0.94 35.94 -17.31
N PHE A 2 0.12 35.26 -17.74
CA PHE A 2 0.11 33.82 -17.98
C PHE A 2 1.35 33.23 -17.32
N ILE A 3 1.17 32.35 -16.34
CA ILE A 3 2.23 31.44 -15.86
C ILE A 3 1.61 30.05 -15.71
N LYS A 4 1.76 29.28 -16.80
CA LYS A 4 2.19 27.89 -16.90
C LYS A 4 1.91 26.96 -15.71
N SER A 5 1.00 26.00 -15.90
CA SER A 5 0.93 24.79 -15.08
C SER A 5 2.12 23.88 -15.42
N GLU A 6 3.06 23.74 -14.48
CA GLU A 6 4.12 22.75 -14.58
C GLU A 6 3.54 21.36 -14.32
N LYS A 7 3.53 20.56 -15.38
CA LYS A 7 3.31 19.11 -15.33
C LYS A 7 4.54 18.49 -14.66
N ILE A 8 4.46 18.25 -13.36
CA ILE A 8 5.41 17.41 -12.64
C ILE A 8 5.25 15.97 -13.11
N GLY A 9 6.09 15.56 -14.04
CA GLY A 9 6.42 14.15 -14.23
C GLY A 9 7.38 13.73 -13.13
N SER A 10 7.18 12.54 -12.58
CA SER A 10 8.26 11.80 -11.95
C SER A 10 8.14 10.35 -12.38
N ASP A 11 9.16 9.93 -13.12
CA ASP A 11 9.47 8.58 -13.52
C ASP A 11 9.42 7.62 -12.31
N THR A 12 8.77 6.48 -12.50
CA THR A 12 9.21 5.24 -11.86
C THR A 12 8.93 4.14 -12.86
N GLU A 13 9.88 4.02 -13.77
CA GLU A 13 10.34 2.75 -14.34
C GLU A 13 9.99 1.56 -13.41
N ASN A 14 8.95 0.83 -13.81
CA ASN A 14 8.53 -0.41 -13.18
C ASN A 14 9.44 -1.53 -13.70
N ASP A 15 10.71 -1.50 -13.29
CA ASP A 15 11.57 -2.69 -13.32
C ASP A 15 11.47 -3.34 -11.95
N THR A 16 10.65 -4.38 -11.84
CA THR A 16 10.73 -5.30 -10.72
C THR A 16 10.74 -6.71 -11.27
N ASP A 17 11.94 -7.10 -11.67
CA ASP A 17 12.60 -8.39 -11.44
C ASP A 17 11.66 -9.53 -11.00
N ASP A 18 11.41 -10.44 -11.95
CA ASP A 18 10.86 -11.77 -11.74
C ASP A 18 11.85 -12.58 -10.90
N THR A 19 11.59 -12.70 -9.60
CA THR A 19 12.18 -13.78 -8.80
C THR A 19 11.06 -14.58 -8.15
N GLU A 20 10.79 -15.72 -8.78
CA GLU A 20 9.87 -16.76 -8.37
C GLU A 20 10.37 -17.39 -7.05
N SER A 21 9.65 -17.15 -5.96
CA SER A 21 9.68 -17.99 -4.78
C SER A 21 8.28 -17.98 -4.17
N GLY A 22 7.71 -19.15 -3.91
CA GLY A 22 6.33 -19.38 -3.48
C GLY A 22 5.99 -18.83 -2.08
N THR A 23 6.13 -17.52 -1.92
CA THR A 23 5.61 -16.69 -0.85
C THR A 23 5.03 -15.47 -1.56
N GLU A 24 3.72 -15.29 -1.50
CA GLU A 24 3.07 -14.21 -2.23
C GLU A 24 3.70 -12.87 -1.83
N LYS A 25 4.45 -12.26 -2.75
CA LYS A 25 5.19 -11.03 -2.49
C LYS A 25 4.17 -9.94 -2.18
N LEU A 26 4.19 -9.44 -0.95
CA LEU A 26 3.29 -8.38 -0.53
C LEU A 26 3.43 -7.17 -1.47
N THR A 27 2.30 -6.64 -1.91
CA THR A 27 2.25 -5.39 -2.65
C THR A 27 2.81 -4.24 -1.78
N LEU A 28 3.20 -3.14 -2.43
CA LEU A 28 3.60 -1.90 -1.76
C LEU A 28 2.55 -1.40 -0.76
N ARG A 29 1.26 -1.58 -1.08
CA ARG A 29 0.15 -1.18 -0.20
C ARG A 29 0.10 -2.06 1.05
N GLU A 30 0.09 -3.38 0.85
CA GLU A 30 0.11 -4.37 1.91
C GLU A 30 1.29 -4.20 2.86
N THR A 31 2.49 -3.98 2.31
CA THR A 31 3.71 -3.73 3.11
C THR A 31 3.56 -2.51 4.02
N LYS A 32 2.97 -1.42 3.50
CA LYS A 32 2.72 -0.19 4.29
C LYS A 32 1.64 -0.41 5.36
N ILE A 33 0.58 -1.16 5.05
CA ILE A 33 -0.46 -1.53 6.01
C ILE A 33 0.16 -2.37 7.15
N LEU A 34 0.96 -3.37 6.82
CA LEU A 34 1.67 -4.22 7.78
C LEU A 34 2.61 -3.41 8.68
N PHE A 35 3.36 -2.46 8.10
CA PHE A 35 4.23 -1.56 8.88
C PHE A 35 3.44 -0.74 9.90
N LEU A 36 2.29 -0.17 9.52
CA LEU A 36 1.47 0.63 10.43
C LEU A 36 0.93 -0.18 11.60
N ILE A 37 0.52 -1.43 11.35
CA ILE A 37 0.03 -2.34 12.40
C ILE A 37 1.15 -2.75 13.34
N LYS A 38 2.35 -3.05 12.80
CA LYS A 38 3.53 -3.37 13.64
C LYS A 38 3.97 -2.19 14.50
N LYS A 39 3.85 -0.96 13.98
CA LYS A 39 4.20 0.26 14.70
C LYS A 39 3.18 0.60 15.79
N ASP A 40 1.90 0.38 15.54
CA ASP A 40 0.80 0.62 16.47
C ASP A 40 -0.22 -0.52 16.38
N ASN A 41 -0.13 -1.46 17.32
CA ASN A 41 -0.98 -2.65 17.36
C ASN A 41 -2.46 -2.33 17.62
N PHE A 42 -2.80 -1.09 17.99
CA PHE A 42 -4.17 -0.64 18.24
C PHE A 42 -4.77 0.16 17.08
N VAL A 43 -4.03 0.36 15.98
CA VAL A 43 -4.51 1.14 14.84
C VAL A 43 -5.78 0.49 14.25
N SER A 44 -6.85 1.28 14.15
CA SER A 44 -8.12 0.76 13.63
C SER A 44 -8.07 0.61 12.10
N ARG A 45 -8.80 -0.39 11.56
CA ARG A 45 -8.99 -0.52 10.11
C ARG A 45 -9.56 0.73 9.46
N LYS A 46 -10.38 1.50 10.20
CA LYS A 46 -10.94 2.78 9.73
C LYS A 46 -9.85 3.83 9.54
N THR A 47 -8.92 3.93 10.50
CA THR A 47 -7.77 4.84 10.44
C THR A 47 -6.86 4.48 9.27
N ILE A 48 -6.58 3.20 9.07
CA ILE A 48 -5.82 2.72 7.91
C ILE A 48 -6.55 3.10 6.62
N ALA A 49 -7.84 2.77 6.50
CA ALA A 49 -8.62 3.09 5.30
C ALA A 49 -8.58 4.59 4.94
N GLN A 50 -8.70 5.46 5.94
CA GLN A 50 -8.59 6.92 5.77
C GLN A 50 -7.20 7.36 5.31
N ASN A 51 -6.12 6.81 5.89
CA ASN A 51 -4.75 7.15 5.51
C ASN A 51 -4.40 6.78 4.07
N PHE A 52 -5.01 5.72 3.53
CA PHE A 52 -4.75 5.25 2.16
C PHE A 52 -5.83 5.69 1.16
N GLY A 53 -6.91 6.35 1.60
CA GLY A 53 -8.03 6.71 0.72
C GLY A 53 -8.78 5.51 0.15
N ILE A 54 -8.83 4.40 0.89
CA ILE A 54 -9.48 3.14 0.47
C ILE A 54 -10.65 2.79 1.38
N SER A 55 -11.43 1.76 1.03
CA SER A 55 -12.49 1.26 1.89
C SER A 55 -11.94 0.38 3.02
N THR A 56 -12.67 0.34 4.14
CA THR A 56 -12.38 -0.58 5.25
C THR A 56 -12.46 -2.05 4.85
N ALA A 57 -13.29 -2.38 3.85
CA ALA A 57 -13.38 -3.74 3.29
C ALA A 57 -12.12 -4.14 2.53
N THR A 58 -11.47 -3.20 1.82
CA THR A 58 -10.16 -3.43 1.19
C THR A 58 -9.08 -3.69 2.23
N VAL A 59 -9.02 -2.89 3.29
CA VAL A 59 -8.08 -3.12 4.41
C VAL A 59 -8.29 -4.49 5.05
N ALA A 60 -9.54 -4.93 5.22
CA ALA A 60 -9.84 -6.25 5.79
C ALA A 60 -9.35 -7.40 4.89
N ARG A 61 -9.43 -7.26 3.56
CA ARG A 61 -8.91 -8.24 2.60
C ARG A 61 -7.38 -8.29 2.61
N ASP A 62 -6.74 -7.12 2.54
CA ASP A 62 -5.27 -7.00 2.60
C ASP A 62 -4.75 -7.60 3.93
N LEU A 63 -5.47 -7.40 5.04
CA LEU A 63 -5.17 -8.03 6.33
C LEU A 63 -5.38 -9.54 6.34
N HIS A 64 -6.45 -10.02 5.73
CA HIS A 64 -6.73 -11.46 5.67
C HIS A 64 -5.59 -12.20 4.99
N LEU A 65 -5.06 -11.65 3.90
CA LEU A 65 -3.90 -12.20 3.18
C LEU A 65 -2.69 -12.43 4.11
N PHE A 66 -2.42 -11.52 5.06
CA PHE A 66 -1.31 -11.68 6.02
C PHE A 66 -1.45 -12.87 6.97
N TYR A 67 -2.67 -13.35 7.24
CA TYR A 67 -2.92 -14.46 8.16
C TYR A 67 -3.06 -15.82 7.46
N THR A 68 -3.09 -15.81 6.12
CA THR A 68 -3.19 -17.01 5.28
C THR A 68 -1.85 -17.40 4.62
N LEU A 69 -0.81 -16.59 4.80
CA LEU A 69 0.59 -16.88 4.45
C LEU A 69 1.31 -17.48 5.66
#